data_AF-E8KKF4-F1
#
_entry.id   AF-E8KKF4-F1
#
_cell.length_a   1.000
_cell.length_b   1.000
_cell.length_c   1.000
_cell.angle_alpha   90.00
_cell.angle_beta   90.00
_cell.angle_gamma   90.00
#
_symmetry.space_group_name_H-M   'P 1'
#
loop_
_entity.id
_entity.type
_entity.pdbx_description
1 polymer ?
#
loop_
_entity_poly.entity_id
_entity_poly.type
_entity_poly.pdbx_seq_one_letter_code
_entity_poly.pdbx_strand_id
1 'polypeptide(L)'
;MKSVWLLGVSLLTFCSASFAQNSTAYTPSELALFADESLKQSIGQLEAGVPIKLLQSKQDASQIELEMWRKKKGFGRIWYNQFSKQITDAIMDKNFMQNNPTFEVLESKEDPLTGLVWQKVKLQAWVKNSKFTDSLTDFLGKCGTNLQDRM
;
A
#
# COMPACT_ATOMS: atom_id res chain seq x y z
N MET A 1 33.23 -63.93 6.83
CA MET A 1 33.64 -62.68 6.14
C MET A 1 32.35 -61.94 5.77
N LYS A 2 32.01 -60.86 6.48
CA LYS A 2 30.73 -60.14 6.34
C LYS A 2 30.99 -58.75 5.75
N SER A 3 30.45 -58.51 4.56
CA SER A 3 30.40 -57.20 3.89
C SER A 3 29.29 -56.35 4.52
N VAL A 4 29.61 -55.10 4.88
CA VAL A 4 28.64 -54.10 5.32
C VAL A 4 28.76 -52.90 4.37
N TRP A 5 27.66 -52.58 3.69
CA TRP A 5 27.55 -51.47 2.75
C TRP A 5 27.26 -50.17 3.51
N LEU A 6 28.05 -49.12 3.24
CA LEU A 6 27.76 -47.74 3.61
C LEU A 6 26.85 -47.14 2.53
N LEU A 7 25.59 -46.85 2.88
CA LEU A 7 24.72 -45.99 2.07
C LEU A 7 24.57 -44.64 2.76
N GLY A 8 25.09 -43.62 2.10
CA GLY A 8 25.10 -42.25 2.54
C GLY A 8 23.71 -41.61 2.55
N VAL A 9 23.50 -40.76 3.55
CA VAL A 9 22.38 -39.83 3.62
C VAL A 9 22.93 -38.47 3.18
N SER A 10 22.61 -38.07 1.95
CA SER A 10 22.87 -36.71 1.48
C SER A 10 21.75 -35.82 2.00
N LEU A 11 22.08 -34.91 2.92
CA LEU A 11 21.17 -33.92 3.48
C LEU A 11 21.05 -32.75 2.49
N LEU A 12 20.00 -32.74 1.67
CA LEU A 12 19.63 -31.58 0.85
C LEU A 12 18.99 -30.52 1.75
N THR A 13 19.80 -29.58 2.22
CA THR A 13 19.31 -28.39 2.92
C THR A 13 18.63 -27.45 1.91
N PHE A 14 17.30 -27.44 1.90
CA PHE A 14 16.50 -26.43 1.20
C PHE A 14 16.68 -25.08 1.89
N CYS A 15 17.48 -24.19 1.31
CA CYS A 15 17.55 -22.79 1.71
C CYS A 15 16.28 -22.08 1.19
N SER A 16 15.31 -21.84 2.05
CA SER A 16 14.17 -20.97 1.72
C SER A 16 14.62 -19.52 1.85
N ALA A 17 14.95 -18.87 0.73
CA ALA A 17 15.21 -17.44 0.70
C ALA A 17 13.92 -16.68 1.06
N SER A 18 13.83 -16.20 2.30
CA SER A 18 12.77 -15.28 2.71
C SER A 18 13.08 -13.90 2.14
N PHE A 19 12.44 -13.54 1.02
CA PHE A 19 12.51 -12.18 0.47
C PHE A 19 11.85 -11.21 1.45
N ALA A 20 12.64 -10.33 2.06
CA ALA A 20 12.13 -9.21 2.85
C ALA A 20 11.56 -8.14 1.90
N GLN A 21 10.33 -8.30 1.46
CA GLN A 21 9.65 -7.36 0.56
C GLN A 21 8.99 -6.24 1.39
N ASN A 22 9.81 -5.36 1.96
CA ASN A 22 9.39 -4.16 2.69
C ASN A 22 9.85 -2.88 1.97
N SER A 23 9.90 -2.86 0.63
CA SER A 23 10.21 -1.65 -0.13
C SER A 23 8.95 -0.79 -0.28
N THR A 24 9.09 0.51 -0.02
CA THR A 24 8.06 1.51 -0.31
C THR A 24 8.00 1.71 -1.82
N ALA A 25 6.82 1.54 -2.40
CA ALA A 25 6.54 1.82 -3.80
C ALA A 25 5.56 3.00 -3.92
N TYR A 26 5.45 3.60 -5.10
CA TYR A 26 4.59 4.74 -5.37
C TYR A 26 3.56 4.43 -6.45
N THR A 27 2.35 4.95 -6.29
CA THR A 27 1.26 4.80 -7.27
C THR A 27 1.61 5.56 -8.56
N PRO A 28 1.50 4.94 -9.74
CA PRO A 28 1.82 5.59 -11.01
C PRO A 28 0.71 6.52 -11.51
N SER A 29 -0.50 6.34 -11.01
CA SER A 29 -1.71 7.09 -11.35
C SER A 29 -2.69 6.98 -10.19
N GLU A 30 -3.85 7.61 -10.34
CA GLU A 30 -5.02 7.35 -9.51
C GLU A 30 -5.42 5.85 -9.61
N LEU A 31 -5.73 5.22 -8.48
CA LEU A 31 -6.07 3.80 -8.40
C LEU A 31 -7.28 3.58 -7.49
N ALA A 32 -8.26 2.82 -7.94
CA ALA A 32 -9.36 2.36 -7.09
C ALA A 32 -8.85 1.33 -6.07
N LEU A 33 -9.32 1.46 -4.82
CA LEU A 33 -9.08 0.53 -3.73
C LEU A 33 -10.26 -0.43 -3.60
N PHE A 34 -9.96 -1.71 -3.42
CA PHE A 34 -10.95 -2.77 -3.28
C PHE A 34 -10.77 -3.54 -1.97
N ALA A 35 -11.90 -4.02 -1.44
CA ALA A 35 -11.93 -4.82 -0.21
C ALA A 35 -11.23 -6.17 -0.37
N ASP A 36 -11.27 -6.73 -1.57
CA ASP A 36 -10.81 -8.08 -1.87
C ASP A 36 -10.21 -8.19 -3.28
N GLU A 37 -9.58 -9.33 -3.54
CA GLU A 37 -8.93 -9.68 -4.80
C GLU A 37 -9.88 -9.75 -6.00
N SER A 38 -11.20 -9.88 -5.78
CA SER A 38 -12.17 -9.94 -6.88
C SER A 38 -12.35 -8.60 -7.59
N LEU A 39 -11.86 -7.50 -6.99
CA LEU A 39 -11.94 -6.13 -7.50
C LEU A 39 -13.39 -5.66 -7.78
N LYS A 40 -14.37 -6.21 -7.03
CA LYS A 40 -15.79 -5.87 -7.21
C LYS A 40 -16.28 -4.80 -6.25
N GLN A 41 -15.83 -4.86 -5.00
CA GLN A 41 -16.26 -3.92 -3.96
C GLN A 41 -15.22 -2.83 -3.78
N SER A 42 -15.45 -1.67 -4.42
CA SER A 42 -14.68 -0.46 -4.15
C SER A 42 -14.84 -0.03 -2.69
N ILE A 43 -13.74 0.37 -2.07
CA ILE A 43 -13.70 0.94 -0.72
C ILE A 43 -13.10 2.35 -0.70
N GLY A 44 -12.64 2.84 -1.84
CA GLY A 44 -12.08 4.17 -1.99
C GLY A 44 -11.12 4.26 -3.17
N GLN A 45 -10.23 5.23 -3.09
CA GLN A 45 -9.32 5.58 -4.15
C GLN A 45 -8.02 6.14 -3.58
N LEU A 46 -6.91 5.82 -4.25
CA LEU A 46 -5.60 6.43 -4.04
C LEU A 46 -5.34 7.44 -5.14
N GLU A 47 -4.72 8.55 -4.76
CA GLU A 47 -4.15 9.52 -5.68
C GLU A 47 -2.87 8.98 -6.32
N ALA A 48 -2.34 9.73 -7.29
CA ALA A 48 -1.06 9.43 -7.92
C ALA A 48 0.13 9.87 -7.04
N GLY A 49 1.25 9.16 -7.10
CA GLY A 49 2.47 9.46 -6.33
C GLY A 49 2.38 9.12 -4.84
N VAL A 50 1.38 8.33 -4.45
CA VAL A 50 1.14 7.94 -3.05
C VAL A 50 2.06 6.78 -2.67
N PRO A 51 2.79 6.86 -1.55
CA PRO A 51 3.59 5.74 -1.08
C PRO A 51 2.71 4.65 -0.49
N ILE A 52 3.04 3.42 -0.88
CA ILE A 52 2.37 2.20 -0.49
C ILE A 52 3.43 1.15 -0.16
N LYS A 53 3.00 0.12 0.59
CA LYS A 53 3.79 -1.09 0.76
C LYS A 53 3.15 -2.21 -0.05
N LEU A 54 3.88 -2.78 -1.00
CA LEU A 54 3.40 -3.90 -1.80
C LEU A 54 3.56 -5.21 -1.00
N LEU A 55 2.46 -5.90 -0.71
CA LEU A 55 2.47 -7.15 0.07
C LEU A 55 2.56 -8.38 -0.84
N GLN A 56 1.76 -8.40 -1.90
CA GLN A 56 1.77 -9.46 -2.91
C GLN A 56 1.24 -8.95 -4.24
N SER A 57 1.68 -9.57 -5.34
CA SER A 57 1.15 -9.33 -6.68
C SER A 57 0.69 -10.64 -7.29
N LYS A 58 -0.52 -10.65 -7.81
CA LYS A 58 -1.11 -11.76 -8.56
C LYS A 58 -1.26 -11.36 -10.02
N GLN A 59 -1.99 -12.16 -10.81
CA GLN A 59 -2.12 -11.93 -12.25
C GLN A 59 -2.86 -10.62 -12.58
N ASP A 60 -3.95 -10.32 -11.86
CA ASP A 60 -4.81 -9.17 -12.17
C ASP A 60 -4.85 -8.10 -11.06
N ALA A 61 -4.43 -8.47 -9.85
CA ALA A 61 -4.52 -7.62 -8.67
C ALA A 61 -3.26 -7.71 -7.79
N SER A 62 -2.95 -6.60 -7.14
CA SER A 62 -1.91 -6.51 -6.11
C SER A 62 -2.56 -6.20 -4.77
N GLN A 63 -2.10 -6.86 -3.70
CA GLN A 63 -2.42 -6.47 -2.34
C GLN A 63 -1.39 -5.47 -1.83
N ILE A 64 -1.88 -4.40 -1.25
CA ILE A 64 -1.08 -3.31 -0.73
C ILE A 64 -1.44 -3.04 0.73
N GLU A 65 -0.49 -2.50 1.48
CA GLU A 65 -0.70 -1.96 2.82
C GLU A 65 -0.56 -0.44 2.79
N LEU A 66 -1.55 0.23 3.36
CA LEU A 66 -1.62 1.66 3.55
C LEU A 66 -1.42 1.95 5.03
N GLU A 67 -0.46 2.81 5.35
CA GLU A 67 -0.26 3.34 6.69
C GLU A 67 -0.35 4.87 6.62
N MET A 68 -1.51 5.42 7.01
CA MET A 68 -1.87 6.82 6.73
C MET A 68 -2.55 7.47 7.93
N TRP A 69 -2.55 8.79 7.96
CA TRP A 69 -3.27 9.62 8.90
C TRP A 69 -4.66 10.00 8.40
N ARG A 70 -5.64 10.01 9.30
CA ARG A 70 -6.97 10.57 9.07
C ARG A 70 -7.44 11.41 10.25
N LYS A 71 -8.32 12.38 9.99
CA LYS A 71 -8.98 13.14 11.06
C LYS A 71 -10.05 12.27 11.73
N LYS A 72 -10.11 12.25 13.06
CA LYS A 72 -11.11 11.48 13.81
C LYS A 72 -12.53 11.99 13.60
N LYS A 73 -12.69 13.31 13.46
CA LYS A 73 -13.99 13.99 13.28
C LYS A 73 -14.02 14.78 11.96
N GLY A 74 -15.20 14.91 11.37
CA GLY A 74 -15.45 15.67 10.14
C GLY A 74 -14.98 14.96 8.86
N PHE A 75 -13.67 14.95 8.60
CA PHE A 75 -13.08 14.49 7.34
C PHE A 75 -12.43 13.10 7.45
N GLY A 76 -13.11 12.16 8.11
CA GLY A 76 -12.55 10.82 8.33
C GLY A 76 -12.36 9.96 7.07
N ARG A 77 -12.88 10.42 5.92
CA ARG A 77 -12.76 9.77 4.61
C ARG A 77 -11.50 10.18 3.85
N ILE A 78 -10.93 11.34 4.15
CA ILE A 78 -9.73 11.83 3.47
C ILE A 78 -8.53 11.41 4.30
N TRP A 79 -7.63 10.66 3.68
CA TRP A 79 -6.44 10.14 4.33
C TRP A 79 -5.20 10.79 3.72
N TYR A 80 -4.17 10.88 4.56
CA TYR A 80 -2.98 11.67 4.35
C TYR A 80 -1.77 10.85 4.78
N ASN A 81 -0.71 10.79 4.00
CA ASN A 81 0.53 10.12 4.37
C ASN A 81 1.21 10.81 5.56
N GLN A 82 1.14 12.15 5.61
CA GLN A 82 1.85 12.94 6.61
C GLN A 82 0.90 13.55 7.65
N PHE A 83 1.31 13.50 8.93
CA PHE A 83 0.59 14.14 10.03
C PHE A 83 0.52 15.67 9.83
N SER A 84 -0.66 16.26 10.06
CA SER A 84 -0.91 17.71 9.99
C SER A 84 -0.61 18.34 8.61
N LYS A 85 -0.50 17.52 7.55
CA LYS A 85 -0.46 17.99 6.15
C LYS A 85 -1.78 17.70 5.47
N GLN A 86 -2.26 18.64 4.64
CA GLN A 86 -3.54 18.53 3.93
C GLN A 86 -3.35 18.03 2.48
N ILE A 87 -2.29 17.26 2.22
CA ILE A 87 -2.05 16.65 0.90
C ILE A 87 -2.83 15.35 0.86
N THR A 88 -3.93 15.32 0.11
CA THR A 88 -4.78 14.13 0.00
C THR A 88 -4.01 13.01 -0.70
N ASP A 89 -3.94 11.84 -0.05
CA ASP A 89 -3.36 10.63 -0.61
C ASP A 89 -4.42 9.57 -0.91
N ALA A 90 -5.49 9.53 -0.10
CA ALA A 90 -6.61 8.62 -0.34
C ALA A 90 -7.96 9.24 0.00
N ILE A 91 -8.99 8.82 -0.74
CA ILE A 91 -10.39 9.19 -0.52
C ILE A 91 -11.18 7.89 -0.34
N MET A 92 -11.64 7.65 0.88
CA MET A 92 -12.39 6.45 1.24
C MET A 92 -13.88 6.60 0.95
N ASP A 93 -14.49 5.51 0.48
CA ASP A 93 -15.91 5.49 0.15
C ASP A 93 -16.78 5.73 1.39
N LYS A 94 -17.87 6.49 1.20
CA LYS A 94 -18.80 6.82 2.29
C LYS A 94 -19.37 5.55 2.94
N ASN A 95 -19.82 4.61 2.12
CA ASN A 95 -20.45 3.37 2.58
C ASN A 95 -19.45 2.51 3.36
N PHE A 96 -18.21 2.40 2.89
CA PHE A 96 -17.13 1.70 3.60
C PHE A 96 -16.88 2.31 4.98
N MET A 97 -16.78 3.65 5.05
CA MET A 97 -16.52 4.36 6.31
C MET A 97 -17.70 4.35 7.29
N GLN A 98 -18.93 4.10 6.82
CA GLN A 98 -20.14 4.04 7.66
C GLN A 98 -20.47 2.62 8.12
N ASN A 99 -20.24 1.61 7.28
CA ASN A 99 -20.66 0.22 7.51
C ASN A 99 -19.52 -0.62 8.09
N ASN A 100 -18.94 -0.15 9.20
CA ASN A 100 -17.85 -0.80 9.94
C ASN A 100 -16.53 -0.92 9.15
N PRO A 101 -15.76 0.18 9.00
CA PRO A 101 -14.53 0.14 8.24
C PRO A 101 -13.49 -0.76 8.90
N THR A 102 -12.88 -1.64 8.11
CA THR A 102 -11.88 -2.60 8.59
C THR A 102 -10.49 -2.01 8.43
N PHE A 103 -10.07 -1.17 9.38
CA PHE A 103 -8.68 -0.70 9.51
C PHE A 103 -8.24 -0.76 10.96
N GLU A 104 -6.94 -0.90 11.19
CA GLU A 104 -6.34 -0.86 12.51
C GLU A 104 -5.95 0.59 12.86
N VAL A 105 -6.20 1.04 14.09
CA VAL A 105 -5.71 2.34 14.57
C VAL A 105 -4.41 2.10 15.33
N LEU A 106 -3.30 2.61 14.78
CA LEU A 106 -1.96 2.46 15.35
C LEU A 106 -1.64 3.55 16.39
N GLU A 107 -2.04 4.79 16.09
CA GLU A 107 -1.70 5.95 16.91
C GLU A 107 -2.86 6.96 16.87
N SER A 108 -3.05 7.72 17.95
CA SER A 108 -3.91 8.90 17.96
C SER A 108 -3.13 10.10 18.51
N LYS A 109 -3.14 11.20 17.76
CA LYS A 109 -2.36 12.40 18.07
C LYS A 109 -3.18 13.65 17.81
N GLU A 110 -3.13 14.59 18.74
CA GLU A 110 -3.76 15.90 18.58
C GLU A 110 -2.82 16.86 17.84
N ASP A 111 -3.37 17.61 16.90
CA ASP A 111 -2.67 18.69 16.22
C ASP A 111 -2.71 19.96 17.08
N PRO A 112 -1.57 20.46 17.58
CA PRO A 112 -1.53 21.61 18.48
C PRO A 112 -2.00 22.91 17.83
N LEU A 113 -1.98 23.00 16.50
CA LEU A 113 -2.41 24.20 15.78
C LEU A 113 -3.93 24.24 15.57
N THR A 114 -4.58 23.09 15.48
CA THR A 114 -6.02 23.00 15.13
C THR A 114 -6.90 22.39 16.22
N GLY A 115 -6.32 21.74 17.23
CA GLY A 115 -7.05 20.96 18.24
C GLY A 115 -7.74 19.71 17.68
N LEU A 116 -7.49 19.36 16.42
CA LEU A 116 -8.08 18.19 15.80
C LEU A 116 -7.30 16.93 16.17
N VAL A 117 -8.03 15.89 16.58
CA VAL A 117 -7.44 14.57 16.79
C VAL A 117 -7.30 13.85 15.46
N TRP A 118 -6.07 13.50 15.12
CA TRP A 118 -5.72 12.65 14.00
C TRP A 118 -5.42 11.23 14.49
N GLN A 119 -5.66 10.25 13.62
CA GLN A 119 -5.40 8.85 13.89
C GLN A 119 -4.56 8.29 12.75
N LYS A 120 -3.45 7.65 13.11
CA LYS A 120 -2.66 6.86 12.18
C LYS A 120 -3.33 5.50 12.07
N VAL A 121 -3.72 5.12 10.86
CA VAL A 121 -4.44 3.89 10.56
C VAL A 121 -3.67 3.03 9.59
N LYS A 122 -3.86 1.71 9.73
CA LYS A 122 -3.33 0.71 8.82
C LYS A 122 -4.47 -0.05 8.15
N LEU A 123 -4.41 -0.14 6.84
CA LEU A 123 -5.39 -0.84 6.01
C LEU A 123 -4.67 -1.70 4.98
N GLN A 124 -5.08 -2.95 4.85
CA GLN A 124 -4.72 -3.77 3.69
C GLN A 124 -5.86 -3.70 2.68
N ALA A 125 -5.52 -3.45 1.42
CA ALA A 125 -6.47 -3.31 0.34
C ALA A 125 -5.93 -3.95 -0.94
N TRP A 126 -6.83 -4.16 -1.89
CA TRP A 126 -6.49 -4.65 -3.21
C TRP A 126 -6.60 -3.55 -4.24
N VAL A 127 -5.71 -3.57 -5.22
CA VAL A 127 -5.71 -2.66 -6.36
C VAL A 127 -5.51 -3.47 -7.63
N LYS A 128 -6.01 -2.96 -8.75
CA LYS A 128 -5.67 -3.52 -10.05
C LYS A 128 -4.16 -3.43 -10.26
N ASN A 129 -3.58 -4.43 -10.89
CA ASN A 129 -2.16 -4.43 -11.21
C ASN A 129 -1.75 -3.15 -11.96
N SER A 130 -0.70 -2.51 -11.47
CA SER A 130 -0.16 -1.29 -12.04
C SER A 130 1.37 -1.30 -11.98
N LYS A 131 2.01 -0.46 -12.79
CA LYS A 131 3.47 -0.32 -12.80
C LYS A 131 3.91 0.60 -11.66
N PHE A 132 3.83 0.10 -10.43
CA PHE A 132 4.38 0.79 -9.26
C PHE A 132 5.86 1.09 -9.47
N THR A 133 6.33 2.19 -8.89
CA THR A 133 7.74 2.61 -8.96
C THR A 133 8.32 2.72 -7.57
N ASP A 134 9.58 2.36 -7.39
CA ASP A 134 10.28 2.53 -6.11
C ASP A 134 10.83 3.97 -5.95
N SER A 135 10.62 4.83 -6.95
CA SER A 135 11.17 6.18 -7.04
C SER A 135 10.06 7.20 -7.29
N LEU A 136 9.88 8.12 -6.34
CA LEU A 136 8.97 9.26 -6.51
C LEU A 136 9.43 10.19 -7.65
N THR A 137 10.74 10.32 -7.86
CA THR A 137 11.28 11.11 -8.97
C THR A 137 10.95 10.50 -10.33
N ASP A 138 10.78 9.18 -10.42
CA ASP A 138 10.37 8.54 -11.68
C ASP A 138 8.91 8.84 -12.01
N PHE A 139 8.06 8.92 -10.98
CA PHE A 139 6.69 9.39 -11.12
C PHE A 139 6.66 10.85 -11.60
N LEU A 140 7.39 11.74 -10.93
CA LEU A 140 7.44 13.17 -11.29
C LEU A 140 8.11 13.41 -12.66
N GLY A 141 9.14 12.64 -13.00
CA GLY A 141 9.87 12.72 -14.26
C GLY A 141 8.98 12.38 -15.46
N LYS A 142 8.11 11.38 -15.35
CA LYS A 142 7.11 11.06 -16.39
C LYS A 142 6.09 12.17 -16.61
N CYS A 143 5.78 12.97 -15.58
CA CYS A 143 4.92 14.15 -15.73
C CYS A 143 5.62 15.29 -16.49
N GLY A 144 6.96 15.31 -16.54
CA GLY A 144 7.76 16.36 -17.17
C GLY A 144 8.19 16.09 -18.63
N THR A 145 8.19 14.85 -19.09
CA THR A 145 8.78 14.48 -20.41
C THR A 145 7.87 14.70 -21.62
N ASN A 146 6.65 15.21 -21.45
CA ASN A 146 5.67 15.35 -22.55
C ASN A 146 5.75 16.70 -23.30
N LEU A 147 6.76 17.54 -23.01
CA LEU A 147 6.93 18.86 -23.64
C LEU A 147 8.04 18.91 -24.70
N GLN A 148 8.98 17.97 -24.73
CA GLN A 148 10.03 17.95 -25.74
C GLN A 148 9.65 17.19 -27.03
N ASP A 149 8.63 16.33 -27.00
CA ASP A 149 8.15 15.57 -28.19
C ASP A 149 7.04 16.29 -28.98
N ARG A 150 6.82 17.60 -28.71
CA ARG A 150 5.85 18.44 -29.45
C ARG A 150 6.48 19.68 -30.10
N MET A 151 7.77 19.63 -30.46
CA MET A 151 8.41 20.63 -31.32
C MET A 151 8.98 19.97 -32.56
#